data_AF-A0A6B2CR05-F1
#
_entry.id   AF-A0A6B2CR05-F1
#
_cell.length_a   1.000
_cell.length_b   1.000
_cell.length_c   1.000
_cell.angle_alpha   90.00
_cell.angle_beta   90.00
_cell.angle_gamma   90.00
#
_symmetry.space_group_name_H-M   'P 1'
#
loop_
_entity.id
_entity.type
_entity.pdbx_description
1 polymer ?
#
loop_
_entity_poly.entity_id
_entity_poly.type
_entity_poly.pdbx_seq_one_letter_code
_entity_poly.pdbx_strand_id
1 'polypeptide(L)'
;MTLQNIFLEIGNTLMKDMTRRGQQVFERIVVDHVARIAAGLEGPEGFYSPLLSGHVQEAIRLVGLRLRRPRELPITCPLCGEGSGSFTPKGYYLHLLRAHRQELLDLVQTEALRIAGAARAAGP
;
A
#
# COMPACT_ATOMS: atom_id res chain seq x y z
N MET A 1 -10.16 -0.11 -31.20
CA MET A 1 -9.73 -0.91 -30.04
C MET A 1 -9.37 0.05 -28.91
N THR A 2 -10.23 0.15 -27.91
CA THR A 2 -10.18 1.18 -26.86
C THR A 2 -9.20 0.77 -25.75
N LEU A 3 -8.42 1.75 -25.25
CA LEU A 3 -7.41 1.65 -24.19
C LEU A 3 -7.92 1.05 -22.85
N GLN A 4 -9.23 0.84 -22.70
CA GLN A 4 -9.85 0.18 -21.55
C GLN A 4 -9.55 -1.32 -21.45
N ASN A 5 -9.25 -2.01 -22.55
CA ASN A 5 -9.02 -3.47 -22.51
C ASN A 5 -7.60 -3.86 -22.10
N ILE A 6 -6.61 -2.96 -22.22
CA ILE A 6 -5.23 -3.22 -21.77
C ILE A 6 -5.09 -3.01 -20.25
N PHE A 7 -5.96 -2.18 -19.65
CA PHE A 7 -5.93 -1.86 -18.22
C PHE A 7 -6.39 -3.01 -17.32
N LEU A 8 -7.23 -3.92 -17.85
CA LEU A 8 -7.73 -5.10 -17.12
C LEU A 8 -6.81 -6.33 -17.22
N GLU A 9 -5.91 -6.38 -18.19
CA GLU A 9 -4.97 -7.51 -18.33
C GLU A 9 -3.76 -7.39 -17.40
N ILE A 10 -3.24 -6.18 -17.17
CA ILE A 10 -1.99 -5.97 -16.41
C ILE A 10 -2.20 -6.08 -14.89
N GLY A 11 -3.37 -5.68 -14.37
CA GLY A 11 -3.71 -5.85 -12.95
C GLY A 11 -3.82 -7.33 -12.54
N ASN A 12 -4.03 -8.21 -13.51
CA ASN A 12 -4.21 -9.64 -13.30
C ASN A 12 -2.89 -10.42 -13.45
N THR A 13 -1.88 -9.88 -14.14
CA THR A 13 -0.62 -10.59 -14.43
C THR A 13 0.32 -10.67 -13.22
N LEU A 14 0.31 -9.69 -12.32
CA LEU A 14 1.17 -9.72 -11.12
C LEU A 14 0.73 -10.77 -10.09
N MET A 15 -0.49 -11.31 -10.20
CA MET A 15 -1.08 -12.22 -9.21
C MET A 15 -1.50 -13.58 -9.77
N LYS A 16 -1.69 -13.73 -11.09
CA LYS A 16 -2.22 -14.97 -11.70
C LYS A 16 -1.35 -16.21 -11.53
N ASP A 17 -0.03 -16.05 -11.42
CA ASP A 17 0.93 -17.17 -11.35
C ASP A 17 1.46 -17.43 -9.93
N MET A 18 0.95 -16.73 -8.91
CA MET A 18 1.34 -16.95 -7.53
C MET A 18 0.51 -18.06 -6.89
N THR A 19 1.18 -18.98 -6.20
CA THR A 19 0.48 -19.92 -5.32
C THR A 19 -0.34 -19.13 -4.31
N ARG A 20 -1.51 -19.65 -3.91
CA ARG A 20 -2.37 -19.02 -2.88
C ARG A 20 -1.60 -18.64 -1.61
N ARG A 21 -0.59 -19.45 -1.23
CA ARG A 21 0.31 -19.15 -0.10
C ARG A 21 1.24 -17.97 -0.40
N GLY A 22 1.84 -17.92 -1.59
CA GLY A 22 2.66 -16.78 -2.01
C GLY A 22 1.87 -15.48 -1.99
N GLN A 23 0.63 -15.49 -2.47
CA GLN A 23 -0.24 -14.31 -2.48
C GLN A 23 -0.53 -13.83 -1.05
N GLN A 24 -0.84 -14.74 -0.13
CA GLN A 24 -1.07 -14.40 1.28
C GLN A 24 0.15 -13.78 1.96
N VAL A 25 1.36 -14.29 1.65
CA VAL A 25 2.61 -13.72 2.17
C VAL A 25 2.83 -12.32 1.63
N PHE A 26 2.67 -12.12 0.32
CA PHE A 26 2.79 -10.81 -0.32
C PHE A 26 1.83 -9.80 0.29
N GLU A 27 0.53 -10.14 0.36
CA GLU A 27 -0.48 -9.24 0.90
C GLU A 27 -0.19 -8.88 2.36
N ARG A 28 0.31 -9.85 3.16
CA ARG A 28 0.70 -9.59 4.54
C ARG A 28 1.87 -8.60 4.63
N ILE A 29 2.89 -8.74 3.79
CA ILE A 29 4.04 -7.83 3.75
C ILE A 29 3.56 -6.42 3.40
N VAL A 30 2.78 -6.28 2.33
CA VAL A 30 2.25 -4.99 1.88
C VAL A 30 1.47 -4.29 3.01
N VAL A 31 0.49 -4.99 3.57
CA VAL A 31 -0.41 -4.43 4.59
C VAL A 31 0.35 -4.08 5.87
N ASP A 32 1.27 -4.94 6.34
CA ASP A 32 2.06 -4.71 7.56
C ASP A 32 2.93 -3.45 7.43
N HIS A 33 3.70 -3.32 6.35
CA HIS A 33 4.62 -2.21 6.19
C HIS A 33 3.92 -0.88 5.92
N VAL A 34 2.85 -0.86 5.11
CA VAL A 34 2.04 0.35 4.93
C VAL A 34 1.49 0.82 6.28
N ALA A 35 0.93 -0.08 7.08
CA ALA A 35 0.37 0.27 8.39
C ALA A 35 1.44 0.75 9.38
N ARG A 36 2.64 0.16 9.38
CA ARG A 36 3.76 0.60 10.23
C ARG A 36 4.23 2.00 9.87
N ILE A 37 4.39 2.29 8.58
CA ILE A 37 4.82 3.61 8.10
C ILE A 37 3.74 4.65 8.42
N ALA A 38 2.46 4.35 8.16
CA ALA A 38 1.34 5.24 8.44
C ALA A 38 1.22 5.57 9.93
N ALA A 39 1.43 4.57 10.79
CA ALA A 39 1.45 4.75 12.24
C ALA A 39 2.74 5.39 12.78
N GLY A 40 3.75 5.61 11.94
CA GLY A 40 5.07 6.11 12.36
C GLY A 40 5.84 5.13 13.25
N LEU A 41 5.52 3.84 13.21
CA LEU A 41 6.25 2.76 13.90
C LEU A 41 7.49 2.33 13.11
N GLU A 42 7.52 2.64 11.82
CA GLU A 42 8.64 2.43 10.90
C GLU A 42 8.84 3.73 10.11
N GLY A 43 10.10 4.11 9.88
CA GLY A 43 10.40 5.21 8.96
C GLY A 43 10.17 4.76 7.52
N PRO A 44 9.67 5.63 6.62
CA PRO A 44 9.49 5.27 5.21
C PRO A 44 10.81 4.77 4.61
N GLU A 45 11.93 5.39 5.02
CA GLU A 45 13.32 5.06 4.67
C GLU A 45 13.74 3.62 5.02
N GLY A 46 13.10 3.01 6.00
CA GLY A 46 13.51 1.72 6.58
C GLY A 46 12.99 0.49 5.85
N PHE A 47 12.02 0.64 4.95
CA PHE A 47 11.42 -0.50 4.27
C PHE A 47 12.23 -0.94 3.06
N TYR A 48 12.71 -2.19 3.09
CA TYR A 48 13.30 -2.88 1.94
C TYR A 48 12.86 -4.35 1.95
N SER A 49 12.50 -4.87 0.78
CA SER A 49 12.21 -6.29 0.62
C SER A 49 12.78 -6.83 -0.68
N PRO A 50 13.69 -7.82 -0.64
CA PRO A 50 14.24 -8.43 -1.86
C PRO A 50 13.19 -9.24 -2.63
N LEU A 51 12.02 -9.49 -2.02
CA LEU A 51 10.92 -10.24 -2.64
C LEU A 51 10.01 -9.34 -3.51
N LEU A 52 10.17 -8.02 -3.44
CA LEU A 52 9.30 -7.06 -4.09
C LEU A 52 10.08 -6.26 -5.15
N SER A 53 9.43 -5.98 -6.27
CA SER A 53 9.99 -5.05 -7.26
C SER A 53 10.14 -3.65 -6.68
N GLY A 54 11.11 -2.87 -7.17
CA GLY A 54 11.37 -1.52 -6.67
C GLY A 54 10.16 -0.58 -6.73
N HIS A 55 9.32 -0.70 -7.77
CA HIS A 55 8.09 0.10 -7.89
C HIS A 55 7.03 -0.28 -6.86
N VAL A 56 6.93 -1.55 -6.45
CA VAL A 56 6.03 -1.96 -5.35
C VAL A 56 6.57 -1.48 -4.01
N GLN A 57 7.90 -1.54 -3.81
CA GLN A 57 8.52 -1.03 -2.60
C GLN A 57 8.29 0.47 -2.42
N GLU A 58 8.43 1.24 -3.50
CA GLU A 58 8.16 2.67 -3.50
C GLU A 58 6.67 2.97 -3.30
N ALA A 59 5.77 2.20 -3.91
CA ALA A 59 4.33 2.33 -3.68
C ALA A 59 3.96 2.15 -2.20
N ILE A 60 4.50 1.13 -1.53
CA ILE A 60 4.29 0.90 -0.09
C ILE A 60 4.71 2.12 0.72
N ARG A 61 5.88 2.69 0.41
CA ARG A 61 6.40 3.88 1.10
C ARG A 61 5.51 5.09 0.90
N LEU A 62 5.14 5.40 -0.35
CA LEU A 62 4.32 6.56 -0.68
C LEU A 62 2.91 6.44 -0.10
N VAL A 63 2.30 5.26 -0.15
CA VAL A 63 0.98 5.03 0.46
C VAL A 63 1.07 5.16 1.98
N GLY A 64 2.07 4.55 2.62
CA GLY A 64 2.31 4.70 4.06
C GLY A 64 2.49 6.17 4.47
N LEU A 65 3.26 6.94 3.71
CA LEU A 65 3.45 8.38 3.92
C LEU A 65 2.17 9.20 3.73
N ARG A 66 1.37 8.90 2.71
CA ARG A 66 0.09 9.57 2.45
C ARG A 66 -0.90 9.36 3.59
N LEU A 67 -0.88 8.17 4.19
CA LEU A 67 -1.72 7.80 5.34
C LEU A 67 -1.12 8.24 6.69
N ARG A 68 0.13 8.75 6.68
CA ARG A 68 0.80 9.24 7.87
C ARG A 68 0.23 10.59 8.27
N ARG A 69 -0.18 10.72 9.53
CA ARG A 69 -0.50 12.01 10.14
C ARG A 69 0.70 12.47 10.99
N PRO A 70 1.24 13.68 10.77
CA PRO A 70 2.40 14.15 11.51
C PRO A 70 2.01 14.46 12.96
N ARG A 71 2.48 13.65 13.92
CA ARG A 71 2.62 13.88 15.40
C ARG A 71 1.48 14.55 16.17
N GLU A 72 0.33 14.83 15.56
CA GLU A 72 -0.88 15.31 16.20
C GLU A 72 -1.58 14.10 16.79
N LEU A 73 -1.41 13.94 18.09
CA LEU A 73 -2.24 13.02 18.85
C LEU A 73 -3.52 13.77 19.24
N PRO A 74 -4.69 13.14 19.06
CA PRO A 74 -4.89 11.78 18.56
C PRO A 74 -4.89 11.64 17.01
N ILE A 75 -4.48 10.47 16.51
CA ILE A 75 -4.48 10.17 15.07
C ILE A 75 -5.89 9.81 14.62
N THR A 76 -6.38 10.47 13.57
CA THR A 76 -7.64 10.11 12.88
C THR A 76 -7.33 9.31 11.61
N CYS A 77 -8.10 8.26 11.34
CA CYS A 77 -7.93 7.45 10.13
C CYS A 77 -8.51 8.17 8.91
N PRO A 78 -7.72 8.49 7.86
CA PRO A 78 -8.22 9.15 6.65
C PRO A 78 -9.02 8.21 5.73
N LEU A 79 -8.97 6.89 5.99
CA LEU A 79 -9.76 5.89 5.26
C LEU A 79 -11.15 5.69 5.88
N CYS A 80 -11.34 6.18 7.10
CA CYS A 80 -12.65 6.25 7.72
C CYS A 80 -13.35 7.56 7.33
N GLY A 81 -14.68 7.49 7.20
CA GLY A 81 -15.51 8.70 7.14
C GLY A 81 -15.57 9.44 8.47
N GLU A 82 -16.35 10.52 8.50
CA GLU A 82 -16.65 11.25 9.73
C GLU A 82 -17.21 10.28 10.79
N GLY A 83 -16.56 10.20 11.96
CA GLY A 83 -17.00 9.35 13.07
C GLY A 83 -16.02 8.25 13.50
N SER A 84 -14.90 8.04 12.82
CA SER A 84 -13.85 7.18 13.40
C SER A 84 -13.25 7.83 14.64
N GLY A 85 -13.13 7.02 15.69
CA GLY A 85 -12.46 7.43 16.92
C GLY A 85 -11.01 7.85 16.71
N SER A 86 -10.47 8.39 17.78
CA SER A 86 -9.09 8.82 17.92
C SER A 86 -8.17 7.65 18.27
N PHE A 87 -7.03 7.52 17.58
CA PHE A 87 -6.12 6.39 17.76
C PHE A 87 -4.76 6.81 18.34
N THR A 88 -4.20 5.95 19.20
CA THR A 88 -2.75 5.93 19.47
C THR A 88 -2.01 5.35 18.25
N PRO A 89 -0.69 5.54 18.10
CA PRO A 89 0.05 4.94 16.98
C PRO A 89 -0.16 3.43 16.85
N LYS A 90 -0.09 2.70 17.97
CA LYS A 90 -0.36 1.26 18.00
C LYS A 90 -1.82 0.93 17.67
N GLY A 91 -2.76 1.74 18.15
CA GLY A 91 -4.18 1.61 17.83
C GLY A 91 -4.45 1.81 16.33
N TYR A 92 -3.81 2.80 15.73
CA TYR A 92 -3.94 3.13 14.32
C TYR A 92 -3.39 2.02 13.43
N TYR A 93 -2.20 1.51 13.75
CA TYR A 93 -1.64 0.32 13.10
C TYR A 93 -2.61 -0.86 13.13
N LEU A 94 -3.11 -1.24 14.31
CA LEU A 94 -4.04 -2.37 14.44
C LEU A 94 -5.37 -2.13 13.73
N HIS A 95 -5.85 -0.88 13.73
CA HIS A 95 -7.06 -0.48 13.03
C HIS A 95 -6.90 -0.66 11.51
N LEU A 96 -5.81 -0.16 10.92
CA LEU A 96 -5.51 -0.33 9.49
C LEU A 96 -5.45 -1.82 9.09
N LEU A 97 -4.78 -2.66 9.89
CA LEU A 97 -4.68 -4.10 9.61
C LEU A 97 -6.03 -4.83 9.60
N ARG A 98 -6.99 -4.38 10.43
CA ARG A 98 -8.25 -5.09 10.67
C ARG A 98 -9.40 -4.55 9.85
N ALA A 99 -9.47 -3.22 9.72
CA ALA A 99 -10.60 -2.53 9.11
C ALA A 99 -10.37 -2.18 7.64
N HIS A 100 -9.10 -1.99 7.22
CA HIS A 100 -8.77 -1.45 5.91
C HIS A 100 -7.79 -2.31 5.12
N ARG A 101 -7.72 -3.62 5.42
CA ARG A 101 -6.75 -4.53 4.78
C ARG A 101 -6.85 -4.48 3.27
N GLN A 102 -8.07 -4.55 2.72
CA GLN A 102 -8.27 -4.60 1.27
C GLN A 102 -7.95 -3.25 0.63
N GLU A 103 -8.39 -2.15 1.24
CA GLU A 103 -8.14 -0.80 0.77
C GLU A 103 -6.64 -0.49 0.73
N LEU A 104 -5.86 -0.97 1.70
CA LEU A 104 -4.40 -0.84 1.66
C LEU A 104 -3.78 -1.58 0.47
N LEU A 105 -4.27 -2.79 0.15
CA LEU A 105 -3.80 -3.54 -1.02
C LEU A 105 -4.15 -2.80 -2.32
N ASP A 106 -5.38 -2.31 -2.44
CA ASP A 106 -5.86 -1.59 -3.62
C ASP A 106 -5.10 -0.28 -3.85
N LEU A 107 -4.82 0.46 -2.77
CA LEU A 107 -4.01 1.69 -2.81
C LEU A 107 -2.58 1.41 -3.28
N VAL A 108 -1.93 0.37 -2.74
CA VAL A 108 -0.58 0.00 -3.17
C VAL A 108 -0.57 -0.50 -4.60
N GLN A 109 -1.54 -1.31 -5.01
CA GLN A 109 -1.64 -1.78 -6.39
C GLN A 109 -1.79 -0.62 -7.37
N THR A 110 -2.69 0.31 -7.06
CA THR A 110 -2.92 1.51 -7.88
C THR A 110 -1.66 2.36 -8.00
N GLU A 111 -0.98 2.61 -6.88
CA GLU A 111 0.24 3.41 -6.85
C GLU A 111 1.41 2.70 -7.57
N ALA A 112 1.56 1.38 -7.39
CA ALA A 112 2.57 0.59 -8.06
C ALA A 112 2.41 0.60 -9.59
N LEU A 113 1.16 0.47 -10.07
CA LEU A 113 0.85 0.58 -11.50
C LEU A 113 1.15 1.98 -12.04
N ARG A 114 0.85 3.03 -11.27
CA ARG A 114 1.19 4.42 -11.63
C ARG A 114 2.69 4.60 -11.79
N ILE A 115 3.49 4.10 -10.83
CA ILE A 115 4.96 4.20 -10.87
C ILE A 115 5.52 3.41 -12.06
N ALA A 116 5.07 2.18 -12.25
CA ALA A 116 5.51 1.33 -13.36
C ALA A 116 5.15 1.96 -14.73
N GLY A 117 3.99 2.61 -14.85
CA GLY A 117 3.57 3.33 -16.04
C GLY A 117 4.41 4.58 -16.30
N ALA A 118 4.72 5.37 -15.26
CA ALA A 118 5.55 6.56 -15.37
C ALA A 118 6.97 6.23 -15.84
N ALA A 119 7.57 5.15 -15.33
CA ALA A 119 8.90 4.70 -15.75
C ALA A 119 8.96 4.31 -17.24
N ARG A 120 7.88 3.74 -17.78
CA ARG A 120 7.78 3.40 -19.21
C ARG A 120 7.65 4.63 -20.09
N ALA A 121 6.94 5.66 -19.63
CA ALA A 121 6.77 6.91 -20.35
C ALA A 121 8.04 7.77 -20.38
N ALA A 122 8.95 7.58 -19.42
CA ALA A 122 10.20 8.32 -19.33
C ALA A 122 11.27 7.87 -20.34
N GLY A 123 11.17 6.66 -20.92
CA GLY A 123 12.17 6.11 -21.84
C GLY A 123 13.57 5.90 -21.21
N PRO A 124 14.48 5.14 -21.85
CA PRO A 124 15.90 5.19 -21.52
C PRO A 124 16.53 6.52 -21.90
#